data_AF-A0A1F8SRG4-F1
#
_entry.id   AF-A0A1F8SRG4-F1
#
_cell.length_a   1.000
_cell.length_b   1.000
_cell.length_c   1.000
_cell.angle_alpha   90.00
_cell.angle_beta   90.00
_cell.angle_gamma   90.00
#
_symmetry.space_group_name_H-M   'P 1'
#
loop_
_entity.id
_entity.type
_entity.pdbx_description
1 polymer ?
#
loop_
_entity_poly.entity_id
_entity_poly.type
_entity_poly.pdbx_seq_one_letter_code
_entity_poly.pdbx_strand_id
1 'polypeptide(L)'
;MGDVERGLKLIEEARMLYEKGDSHDHQQGLGWYWILQADLANAGLIRREPNEVIELTTRALDILKPIENWPGVARAFAARAKAHEKLGDEQQASKDRLEQQVYEGRISPEEETD
;
A
#
# COMPACT_ATOMS: atom_id res chain seq x y z
N MET A 1 6.92 17.40 -18.72
CA MET A 1 6.18 17.60 -17.45
C MET A 1 4.69 17.28 -17.52
N GLY A 2 4.08 17.00 -18.68
CA GLY A 2 2.62 16.78 -18.80
C GLY A 2 2.08 15.37 -18.47
N ASP A 3 2.90 14.43 -18.00
CA ASP A 3 2.48 13.03 -17.77
C ASP A 3 2.08 12.75 -16.31
N VAL A 4 2.84 13.29 -15.34
CA VAL A 4 2.61 13.05 -13.91
C VAL A 4 1.27 13.62 -13.43
N GLU A 5 0.96 14.87 -13.77
CA GLU A 5 -0.29 15.52 -13.35
C GLU A 5 -1.53 14.80 -13.89
N ARG A 6 -1.47 14.36 -15.15
CA ARG A 6 -2.53 13.56 -15.76
C ARG A 6 -2.66 12.21 -15.08
N GLY A 7 -1.55 11.53 -14.80
CA GLY A 7 -1.54 10.27 -14.06
C GLY A 7 -2.19 10.42 -12.68
N LEU A 8 -1.83 11.45 -11.92
CA LEU A 8 -2.42 11.73 -10.61
C LEU A 8 -3.93 11.99 -10.69
N LYS A 9 -4.38 12.72 -11.72
CA LYS A 9 -5.81 12.92 -11.96
C LYS A 9 -6.55 11.61 -12.22
N LEU A 10 -6.00 10.73 -13.05
CA LEU A 10 -6.61 9.42 -13.33
C LEU A 10 -6.66 8.53 -12.08
N ILE A 11 -5.61 8.57 -11.26
CA ILE A 11 -5.58 7.84 -9.98
C ILE A 11 -6.68 8.36 -9.04
N GLU A 12 -6.89 9.67 -8.98
CA GLU A 12 -7.95 10.29 -8.19
C GLU A 12 -9.35 9.96 -8.72
N GLU A 13 -9.55 9.97 -10.04
CA GLU A 13 -10.79 9.55 -10.67
C GLU A 13 -11.11 8.08 -10.39
N ALA A 14 -10.11 7.20 -10.39
CA ALA A 14 -10.27 5.80 -10.03
C ALA A 14 -10.71 5.62 -8.57
N ARG A 15 -10.13 6.36 -7.61
CA ARG A 15 -10.56 6.35 -6.20
C ARG A 15 -12.06 6.61 -6.08
N MET A 16 -12.57 7.63 -6.76
CA MET A 16 -13.99 8.00 -6.72
C MET A 16 -14.91 6.90 -7.27
N LEU A 17 -14.42 6.03 -8.15
CA LEU A 17 -15.18 4.88 -8.62
C LEU A 17 -15.19 3.76 -7.58
N TYR A 18 -14.04 3.48 -6.95
CA TYR A 18 -13.93 2.46 -5.92
C TYR A 18 -14.75 2.79 -4.67
N GLU A 19 -14.89 4.06 -4.29
CA GLU A 19 -15.69 4.47 -3.12
C GLU A 19 -17.21 4.30 -3.29
N LYS A 20 -17.70 4.03 -4.50
CA LYS A 20 -19.14 3.89 -4.77
C LYS A 20 -19.71 2.52 -4.40
N GLY A 21 -18.86 1.56 -4.05
CA GLY A 21 -19.27 0.20 -3.73
C GLY A 21 -18.44 -0.41 -2.62
N ASP A 22 -18.91 -1.55 -2.13
CA ASP A 22 -18.31 -2.33 -1.05
C ASP A 22 -17.92 -3.75 -1.52
N SER A 23 -18.03 -4.03 -2.83
CA SER A 23 -17.62 -5.33 -3.36
C SER A 23 -16.12 -5.53 -3.16
N HIS A 24 -15.71 -6.79 -3.23
CA HIS A 24 -14.30 -7.18 -3.16
C HIS A 24 -13.41 -6.37 -4.13
N ASP A 25 -13.85 -6.15 -5.37
CA ASP A 25 -13.09 -5.37 -6.36
C ASP A 25 -13.00 -3.88 -6.00
N HIS A 26 -14.05 -3.31 -5.41
CA HIS A 26 -14.03 -1.93 -4.91
C HIS A 26 -13.01 -1.80 -3.78
N GLN A 27 -13.02 -2.74 -2.83
CA GLN A 27 -12.08 -2.76 -1.71
C GLN A 27 -10.64 -2.96 -2.18
N GLN A 28 -10.40 -3.89 -3.12
CA GLN A 28 -9.08 -4.07 -3.74
C GLN A 28 -8.59 -2.78 -4.41
N GLY A 29 -9.43 -2.16 -5.24
CA GLY A 29 -9.08 -0.92 -5.94
C GLY A 29 -8.76 0.22 -4.98
N LEU A 30 -9.56 0.39 -3.92
CA LEU A 30 -9.34 1.43 -2.92
C LEU A 30 -8.05 1.19 -2.13
N GLY A 31 -7.77 -0.05 -1.74
CA GLY A 31 -6.51 -0.41 -1.07
C GLY A 31 -5.29 -0.13 -1.96
N TRP A 32 -5.34 -0.50 -3.23
CA TRP A 32 -4.26 -0.22 -4.19
C TRP A 32 -4.07 1.27 -4.46
N TYR A 33 -5.14 2.05 -4.48
CA TYR A 33 -5.06 3.52 -4.58
C TYR A 33 -4.21 4.10 -3.44
N TRP A 34 -4.46 3.68 -2.19
CA TRP A 34 -3.70 4.16 -1.04
C TRP A 34 -2.23 3.74 -1.08
N ILE A 35 -1.94 2.51 -1.49
CA ILE A 35 -0.57 2.03 -1.71
C ILE A 35 0.14 2.87 -2.77
N LEU A 36 -0.54 3.16 -3.89
CA LEU A 36 0.06 3.93 -4.98
C LEU A 36 0.41 5.36 -4.53
N GLN A 37 -0.45 6.02 -3.76
CA GLN A 37 -0.14 7.32 -3.15
C GLN A 37 1.10 7.25 -2.25
N ALA A 38 1.21 6.21 -1.41
CA ALA A 38 2.35 5.98 -0.54
C ALA A 38 3.65 5.72 -1.33
N ASP A 39 3.59 4.89 -2.37
CA ASP A 39 4.72 4.58 -3.25
C ASP A 39 5.21 5.81 -4.02
N LEU A 40 4.30 6.60 -4.58
CA LEU A 40 4.63 7.85 -5.29
C LEU A 40 5.28 8.88 -4.35
N ALA A 41 4.77 9.01 -3.13
CA ALA A 41 5.38 9.86 -2.11
C ALA A 41 6.78 9.34 -1.72
N ASN A 42 6.91 8.03 -1.55
CA ASN A 42 8.18 7.43 -1.22
C ASN A 42 9.24 7.62 -2.30
N ALA A 43 8.83 7.60 -3.57
CA ALA A 43 9.66 7.88 -4.74
C ALA A 43 9.94 9.38 -4.97
N GLY A 44 9.36 10.29 -4.17
CA GLY A 44 9.53 11.73 -4.34
C GLY A 44 8.79 12.31 -5.55
N LEU A 45 7.82 11.57 -6.11
CA LEU A 45 7.01 12.01 -7.25
C LEU A 45 5.83 12.88 -6.82
N ILE A 46 5.38 12.71 -5.58
CA ILE A 46 4.44 13.63 -4.92
C ILE A 46 4.99 14.02 -3.55
N ARG A 47 4.66 15.23 -3.11
CA ARG A 47 5.06 15.71 -1.80
C ARG A 47 4.10 15.19 -0.74
N ARG A 48 4.60 14.35 0.16
CA ARG A 48 3.96 13.97 1.42
C ARG A 48 5.04 13.74 2.47
N GLU A 49 4.75 14.13 3.70
CA GLU A 49 5.62 13.85 4.82
C GLU A 49 5.54 12.36 5.19
N PRO A 50 6.60 11.76 5.79
CA PRO A 50 6.59 10.34 6.13
C PRO A 50 5.39 9.90 6.98
N ASN A 51 4.90 10.76 7.89
CA ASN A 51 3.71 10.47 8.69
C ASN A 51 2.44 10.31 7.83
N GLU A 52 2.29 11.10 6.77
CA GLU A 52 1.17 10.92 5.84
C GLU A 52 1.29 9.59 5.09
N VAL A 53 2.50 9.16 4.74
CA VAL A 53 2.73 7.84 4.10
C VAL A 53 2.33 6.70 5.05
N ILE A 54 2.60 6.84 6.35
CA ILE A 54 2.15 5.89 7.38
C ILE A 54 0.62 5.84 7.46
N GLU A 55 -0.07 6.97 7.40
CA GLU A 55 -1.54 7.00 7.39
C GLU A 55 -2.12 6.33 6.14
N LEU A 56 -1.58 6.63 4.95
CA LEU A 56 -2.03 6.04 3.69
C LEU A 56 -1.87 4.52 3.68
N THR A 57 -0.70 4.02 4.09
CA THR A 57 -0.42 2.59 4.16
C THR A 57 -1.26 1.90 5.24
N THR A 58 -1.57 2.58 6.35
CA THR A 58 -2.48 2.05 7.37
C THR A 58 -3.89 1.87 6.82
N ARG A 59 -4.43 2.86 6.09
CA ARG A 59 -5.73 2.72 5.41
C ARG A 59 -5.73 1.57 4.41
N ALA A 60 -4.65 1.40 3.64
CA ALA A 60 -4.51 0.27 2.74
C ALA A 60 -4.58 -1.07 3.47
N LEU A 61 -3.86 -1.20 4.59
CA LEU A 61 -3.85 -2.43 5.40
C LEU A 61 -5.24 -2.75 5.98
N ASP A 62 -5.94 -1.74 6.49
CA ASP A 62 -7.29 -1.91 7.06
C ASP A 62 -8.31 -2.40 6.01
N ILE A 63 -8.12 -2.02 4.75
CA ILE A 63 -8.97 -2.44 3.63
C ILE A 63 -8.55 -3.82 3.10
N LEU A 64 -7.26 -4.05 2.92
CA LEU A 64 -6.74 -5.20 2.17
C LEU A 64 -6.57 -6.47 3.02
N LYS A 65 -6.32 -6.34 4.32
CA LYS A 65 -6.20 -7.50 5.21
C LYS A 65 -7.50 -8.31 5.32
N PRO A 66 -8.69 -7.71 5.52
CA PRO A 66 -9.94 -8.47 5.65
C PRO A 66 -10.34 -9.22 4.38
N ILE A 67 -9.89 -8.77 3.21
CA ILE A 67 -10.16 -9.42 1.91
C ILE A 67 -9.00 -10.28 1.41
N GLU A 68 -8.03 -10.57 2.28
CA GLU A 68 -6.94 -11.50 1.98
C GLU A 68 -6.11 -11.13 0.74
N ASN A 69 -6.01 -9.83 0.43
CA ASN A 69 -5.15 -9.35 -0.65
C ASN A 69 -3.70 -9.29 -0.17
N TRP A 70 -3.09 -10.47 0.00
CA TRP A 70 -1.73 -10.62 0.54
C TRP A 70 -0.65 -9.89 -0.25
N PRO A 71 -0.67 -9.84 -1.60
CA PRO A 71 0.25 -9.00 -2.35
C PRO A 71 0.16 -7.52 -1.98
N GLY A 72 -1.07 -7.00 -1.85
CA GLY A 72 -1.30 -5.61 -1.45
C GLY A 72 -0.91 -5.35 0.00
N VAL A 73 -1.21 -6.26 0.92
CA VAL A 73 -0.83 -6.17 2.33
C VAL A 73 0.69 -6.11 2.48
N ALA A 74 1.43 -7.04 1.86
CA ALA A 74 2.89 -7.04 1.87
C ALA A 74 3.46 -5.73 1.31
N ARG A 75 2.90 -5.24 0.20
CA ARG A 75 3.32 -3.98 -0.42
C ARG A 75 3.08 -2.77 0.48
N ALA A 76 1.95 -2.72 1.18
CA ALA A 76 1.64 -1.65 2.11
C ALA A 76 2.63 -1.61 3.30
N PHE A 77 2.98 -2.78 3.85
CA PHE A 77 4.04 -2.88 4.86
C PHE A 77 5.40 -2.42 4.35
N ALA A 78 5.80 -2.82 3.14
CA ALA A 78 7.05 -2.38 2.53
C ALA A 78 7.12 -0.85 2.36
N ALA A 79 6.01 -0.22 1.97
CA ALA A 79 5.92 1.23 1.83
C ALA A 79 5.95 1.94 3.19
N ARG A 80 5.33 1.36 4.22
CA ARG A 80 5.31 1.92 5.58
C ARG A 80 6.67 1.81 6.27
N ALA A 81 7.38 0.69 6.06
CA ALA A 81 8.76 0.51 6.52
C ALA A 81 9.67 1.64 6.01
N LYS A 82 9.58 1.96 4.71
CA LYS A 82 10.35 3.09 4.12
C LYS A 82 10.00 4.44 4.75
N ALA A 83 8.75 4.65 5.16
CA ALA A 83 8.34 5.87 5.83
C ALA A 83 8.94 5.96 7.25
N HIS A 84 8.92 4.87 8.00
CA HIS A 84 9.59 4.78 9.31
C HIS A 84 11.11 4.96 9.19
N GLU A 85 11.76 4.40 8.17
CA GLU A 85 13.19 4.62 7.89
C GLU A 85 13.51 6.10 7.68
N LYS A 86 12.66 6.82 6.92
CA LYS A 86 12.83 8.27 6.71
C LYS A 86 12.67 9.10 8.00
N LEU A 87 11.94 8.59 8.99
CA LEU A 87 11.78 9.22 10.30
C LEU A 87 12.90 8.84 11.29
N GLY A 88 13.78 7.90 10.92
CA GLY A 88 14.76 7.31 11.85
C GLY A 88 14.15 6.35 12.87
N ASP A 89 12.91 5.89 12.65
CA ASP A 89 12.23 4.91 13.50
C ASP A 89 12.58 3.49 13.06
N GLU A 90 13.82 3.09 13.33
CA GLU A 90 14.36 1.78 12.94
C GLU A 90 13.55 0.61 13.54
N GLN A 91 12.98 0.80 14.73
CA GLN A 91 12.21 -0.25 15.41
C GLN A 91 10.93 -0.56 14.64
N GLN A 92 10.15 0.46 14.25
CA GLN A 92 8.92 0.24 13.49
C GLN A 92 9.22 -0.18 12.05
N ALA A 93 10.26 0.36 11.43
CA ALA A 93 10.70 -0.09 10.11
C ALA A 93 11.00 -1.59 10.09
N SER A 94 11.74 -2.09 11.08
CA SER A 94 12.05 -3.52 11.21
C SER A 94 10.80 -4.38 11.40
N LYS A 95 9.87 -3.95 12.26
CA LYS A 95 8.57 -4.63 12.44
C LYS A 95 7.79 -4.72 11.13
N ASP A 96 7.69 -3.62 10.39
CA ASP A 96 6.99 -3.61 9.11
C ASP A 96 7.67 -4.50 8.06
N ARG A 97 9.01 -4.60 8.05
CA ARG A 97 9.72 -5.54 7.17
C ARG A 97 9.49 -7.01 7.54
N LEU A 98 9.37 -7.33 8.83
CA LEU A 98 9.00 -8.69 9.26
C LEU A 98 7.58 -9.03 8.82
N GLU A 99 6.62 -8.13 9.01
CA GLU A 99 5.25 -8.31 8.53
C GLU A 99 5.22 -8.46 7.00
N GLN A 100 5.95 -7.63 6.26
CA GLN A 100 6.11 -7.78 4.80
C GLN A 100 6.49 -9.22 4.43
N GLN A 101 7.55 -9.77 5.04
CA GLN A 101 8.00 -11.15 4.78
C GLN A 101 6.93 -12.20 5.11
N VAL A 102 6.23 -12.03 6.24
CA VAL A 102 5.13 -12.92 6.64
C VAL A 102 4.04 -12.98 5.58
N TYR A 103 3.61 -11.83 5.03
CA TYR A 103 2.56 -11.82 4.00
C TYR A 103 3.08 -12.19 2.60
N GLU A 104 4.34 -11.92 2.28
CA GLU A 104 4.96 -12.44 1.05
C GLU A 104 4.92 -13.97 1.01
N GLY A 105 5.18 -14.63 2.14
CA GLY A 105 5.05 -16.08 2.27
C GLY A 105 3.63 -16.63 2.10
N ARG A 106 2.59 -15.77 2.10
CA ARG A 106 1.20 -16.17 1.82
C ARG A 106 0.79 -16.02 0.36
N ILE A 107 1.62 -15.39 -0.47
CA ILE A 107 1.31 -15.13 -1.89
C ILE A 107 1.47 -16.41 -2.72
N SER A 108 2.36 -17.31 -2.29
CA SER A 108 2.50 -18.65 -2.84
C SER A 108 2.35 -19.63 -1.68
N PRO A 109 1.21 -20.35 -1.54
CA PRO A 109 1.30 -21.61 -0.83
C PRO A 109 2.27 -22.46 -1.65
N GLU A 110 3.39 -22.86 -1.04
CA GLU A 110 4.16 -23.96 -1.57
C GLU A 110 3.16 -25.10 -1.83
N GLU A 111 3.08 -25.58 -3.07
CA GLU A 111 2.46 -26.85 -3.36
C GLU A 111 3.27 -27.88 -2.55
N GLU A 112 2.81 -28.19 -1.34
CA GLU A 112 3.16 -29.44 -0.67
C GLU A 112 2.62 -30.57 -1.56
N THR A 113 3.43 -30.97 -2.54
CA THR A 113 3.24 -32.22 -3.26
C THR A 113 3.56 -33.36 -2.29
N ASP A 114 2.54 -34.20 -2.09
CA ASP A 114 2.50 -35.46 -1.30
C ASP A 114 3.79 -36.29 -1.28
#